data_AF-A0A0F9PU42-F1
#
_entry.id   AF-A0A0F9PU42-F1
#
_cell.length_a   1.000
_cell.length_b   1.000
_cell.length_c   1.000
_cell.angle_alpha   90.00
_cell.angle_beta   90.00
_cell.angle_gamma   90.00
#
_symmetry.space_group_name_H-M   'P 1'
#
loop_
_entity.id
_entity.type
_entity.pdbx_description
1 polymer ?
#
loop_
_entity_poly.entity_id
_entity_poly.type
_entity_poly.pdbx_seq_one_letter_code
_entity_poly.pdbx_strand_id
1 'polypeptide(L)'
;PDLGHPGRLQADNPLSTLSNFPEPPLIAKEKLDGTNVLMALTLNRDDFSFWMRERKSRYLLVGRPGYLSHIHVAAGKGVVDFTALRQRLKKLSKNAEATGDDISEEEFRDALYLPQAKWQARNGTGRSRQFVYDGDLYPEHRGKSFNSVSWFLTTVGKDAIKSLVHARMKSGWNLDDAISLPVIQEKGLIYTIECIPTGLFYVGLTTSPLERRFDFHCRAAADGSASILHRAIAEYGRDAFKVRTIETVEDEKALADREKYWIRELGTLQPDGMNVREGGQTGGFHGRKVDYEGRQFPSIAKAASTLSVEFGVPLYIATRYISRDEKIPSNPRSVQDHPDAAGGSEFNDLWRIHKSTLVRVSNGKLKLADEWRDYDRFKADVLPSRRAGLRLFRERDGESLGPSNFVWTTRQKIIECSHAMPVSAKGKEWSSVTALAEAYGIATSTMRFRLDKGMTPDEAVDLGPKGKTSSKEIEFKGVVYPSIRAAASVLAERDSIAVERARYVIRRSIQGKQPRHP
;
A
#
# COMPACT_ATOMS: atom_id res chain seq x y z
N PRO A 1 12.59 -49.61 27.31
CA PRO A 1 13.96 -49.23 27.76
C PRO A 1 14.71 -48.53 26.60
N ASP A 2 15.00 -47.26 26.83
CA ASP A 2 15.80 -46.31 26.01
C ASP A 2 15.42 -46.08 24.54
N LEU A 3 14.55 -45.09 24.35
CA LEU A 3 14.56 -44.23 23.16
C LEU A 3 15.61 -43.14 23.39
N GLY A 4 16.77 -43.31 22.76
CA GLY A 4 17.86 -42.34 22.76
C GLY A 4 17.44 -41.00 22.16
N HIS A 5 17.93 -39.92 22.79
CA HIS A 5 17.76 -38.53 22.41
C HIS A 5 17.97 -38.27 20.91
N PRO A 6 17.08 -37.52 20.22
CA PRO A 6 17.39 -36.99 18.90
C PRO A 6 18.43 -35.88 19.06
N GLY A 7 19.60 -36.13 18.46
CA GLY A 7 20.72 -35.21 18.41
C GLY A 7 20.29 -33.82 17.97
N ARG A 8 20.76 -32.84 18.73
CA ARG A 8 20.77 -31.41 18.41
C ARG A 8 21.49 -31.24 17.07
N LEU A 9 20.75 -31.15 15.97
CA LEU A 9 21.29 -30.70 14.68
C LEU A 9 21.80 -29.28 14.90
N GLN A 10 23.11 -29.13 15.09
CA GLN A 10 23.80 -27.87 14.86
C GLN A 10 23.46 -27.47 13.43
N ALA A 11 22.62 -26.44 13.30
CA ALA A 11 22.35 -25.83 12.01
C ALA A 11 23.67 -25.21 11.53
N ASP A 12 24.37 -25.93 10.65
CA ASP A 12 25.50 -25.39 9.90
C ASP A 12 25.09 -24.05 9.30
N ASN A 13 25.90 -23.02 9.55
CA ASN A 13 25.64 -21.67 9.06
C ASN A 13 25.54 -21.73 7.52
N PRO A 14 24.38 -21.44 6.90
CA PRO A 14 24.21 -21.54 5.44
C PRO A 14 25.11 -20.57 4.66
N LEU A 15 25.79 -19.66 5.35
CA LEU A 15 26.78 -18.73 4.79
C LEU A 15 28.20 -19.32 4.68
N SER A 16 28.50 -20.42 5.37
CA SER A 16 29.83 -21.06 5.33
C SER A 16 30.12 -21.76 3.99
N THR A 17 29.07 -22.16 3.28
CA THR A 17 29.12 -22.89 2.00
C THR A 17 29.10 -21.97 0.76
N LEU A 18 29.01 -20.65 0.94
CA LEU A 18 28.94 -19.69 -0.17
C LEU A 18 30.24 -19.52 -0.97
N SER A 19 31.34 -20.10 -0.50
CA SER A 19 32.69 -19.92 -1.05
C SER A 19 32.96 -20.66 -2.38
N ASN A 20 32.11 -21.62 -2.78
CA ASN A 20 32.44 -22.60 -3.82
C ASN A 20 31.37 -22.78 -4.92
N PHE A 21 30.58 -21.75 -5.24
CA PHE A 21 29.65 -21.87 -6.37
C PHE A 21 30.28 -21.36 -7.68
N PRO A 22 30.42 -22.20 -8.72
CA PRO A 22 30.91 -21.76 -10.03
C PRO A 22 29.96 -20.71 -10.63
N GLU A 23 30.51 -19.76 -11.40
CA GLU A 23 29.68 -18.79 -12.13
C GLU A 23 28.73 -19.54 -13.08
N PRO A 24 27.42 -19.19 -13.09
CA PRO A 24 26.51 -19.82 -14.04
C PRO A 24 26.92 -19.43 -15.47
N PRO A 25 27.05 -20.39 -16.40
CA PRO A 25 27.51 -20.10 -17.76
C PRO A 25 26.47 -19.24 -18.49
N LEU A 26 26.92 -18.13 -19.07
CA LEU A 26 26.11 -17.32 -19.97
C LEU A 26 25.97 -18.08 -21.30
N ILE A 27 24.76 -18.56 -21.61
CA ILE A 27 24.49 -19.09 -22.95
C ILE A 27 24.35 -17.92 -23.90
N ALA A 28 25.38 -17.71 -24.74
CA ALA A 28 25.20 -16.96 -25.97
C ALA A 28 24.12 -17.67 -26.80
N LYS A 29 23.26 -16.90 -27.47
CA LYS A 29 22.02 -17.30 -28.17
C LYS A 29 22.12 -18.49 -29.15
N GLU A 30 23.32 -19.03 -29.37
CA GLU A 30 23.67 -20.03 -30.37
C GLU A 30 24.37 -21.30 -29.82
N LYS A 31 24.44 -21.52 -28.49
CA LYS A 31 24.98 -22.78 -27.93
C LYS A 31 24.09 -23.40 -26.86
N LEU A 32 23.20 -24.30 -27.26
CA LEU A 32 22.58 -25.27 -26.36
C LEU A 32 23.51 -26.49 -26.27
N ASP A 33 23.97 -26.83 -25.07
CA ASP A 33 24.66 -28.11 -24.83
C ASP A 33 23.69 -29.18 -24.27
N GLY A 34 24.15 -30.44 -24.23
CA GLY A 34 23.34 -31.58 -23.78
C GLY A 34 22.83 -31.46 -22.34
N THR A 35 23.53 -30.74 -21.47
CA THR A 35 23.14 -30.51 -20.07
C THR A 35 21.97 -29.54 -19.98
N ASN A 36 21.99 -28.49 -20.80
CA ASN A 36 20.90 -27.50 -20.87
C ASN A 36 19.61 -28.09 -21.44
N VAL A 37 19.72 -29.02 -22.39
CA VAL A 37 18.58 -29.77 -22.94
C VAL A 37 17.99 -30.69 -21.88
N LEU A 38 18.83 -31.41 -21.12
CA LEU A 38 18.36 -32.29 -20.05
C LEU A 38 17.61 -31.51 -18.96
N MET A 39 18.16 -30.37 -18.53
CA MET A 39 17.53 -29.49 -17.53
C MET A 39 16.18 -28.91 -18.00
N ALA A 40 16.04 -28.57 -19.29
CA ALA A 40 14.78 -28.10 -19.87
C ALA A 40 13.68 -29.17 -19.85
N LEU A 41 14.08 -30.44 -19.95
CA LEU A 41 13.17 -31.58 -19.97
C LEU A 41 12.77 -32.02 -18.55
N THR A 42 13.61 -31.78 -17.55
CA THR A 42 13.37 -32.26 -16.18
C THR A 42 12.80 -31.19 -15.23
N LEU A 43 13.07 -29.91 -15.47
CA LEU A 43 12.62 -28.82 -14.60
C LEU A 43 11.33 -28.19 -15.12
N ASN A 44 10.47 -27.74 -14.21
CA ASN A 44 9.32 -26.92 -14.60
C ASN A 44 9.80 -25.56 -15.13
N ARG A 45 8.92 -24.83 -15.82
CA ARG A 45 9.24 -23.56 -16.48
C ARG A 45 9.90 -22.53 -15.55
N ASP A 46 9.46 -22.46 -14.30
CA ASP A 46 9.95 -21.48 -13.35
C ASP A 46 11.32 -21.89 -12.79
N ASP A 47 11.54 -23.16 -12.49
CA ASP A 47 12.83 -23.72 -12.06
C ASP A 47 13.88 -23.73 -13.18
N PHE A 48 13.45 -23.98 -14.42
CA PHE A 48 14.30 -23.86 -15.60
C PHE A 48 14.66 -22.40 -15.88
N SER A 49 13.68 -21.48 -15.79
CA SER A 49 13.94 -20.05 -15.91
C SER A 49 14.78 -19.51 -14.74
N PHE A 50 14.68 -20.11 -13.56
CA PHE A 50 15.45 -19.82 -12.35
C PHE A 50 16.93 -20.17 -12.50
N TRP A 51 17.25 -21.27 -13.20
CA TRP A 51 18.62 -21.66 -13.53
C TRP A 51 19.19 -20.89 -14.74
N MET A 52 18.36 -20.61 -15.75
CA MET A 52 18.84 -20.21 -17.09
C MET A 52 18.73 -18.72 -17.42
N ARG A 53 17.86 -17.93 -16.78
CA ARG A 53 17.64 -16.53 -17.21
C ARG A 53 18.37 -15.51 -16.35
N GLU A 54 19.26 -14.78 -17.03
CA GLU A 54 19.86 -13.51 -16.68
C GLU A 54 18.91 -12.58 -15.90
N ARG A 55 19.14 -12.43 -14.59
CA ARG A 55 19.39 -11.10 -14.01
C ARG A 55 20.45 -11.25 -12.93
N LYS A 56 21.62 -10.67 -13.22
CA LYS A 56 22.69 -10.34 -12.27
C LYS A 56 22.12 -9.54 -11.09
N SER A 57 21.53 -10.19 -10.11
CA SER A 57 21.36 -9.58 -8.79
C SER A 57 22.43 -10.19 -7.90
N ARG A 58 23.67 -9.75 -8.15
CA ARG A 58 24.79 -9.88 -7.22
C ARG A 58 24.44 -9.01 -6.02
N TYR A 59 24.41 -9.59 -4.84
CA TYR A 59 24.34 -8.83 -3.59
C TYR A 59 25.67 -9.03 -2.87
N LEU A 60 26.21 -7.96 -2.28
CA LEU A 60 27.26 -8.07 -1.28
C LEU A 60 26.56 -8.48 0.01
N LEU A 61 26.79 -9.71 0.47
CA LEU A 61 26.44 -10.11 1.82
C LEU A 61 27.74 -10.13 2.63
N VAL A 62 27.88 -9.21 3.59
CA VAL A 62 29.03 -9.16 4.49
C VAL A 62 30.36 -9.18 3.72
N GLY A 63 30.50 -8.29 2.72
CA GLY A 63 31.71 -8.21 1.88
C GLY A 63 31.94 -9.38 0.90
N ARG A 64 31.05 -10.38 0.82
CA ARG A 64 31.19 -11.52 -0.10
C ARG A 64 30.22 -11.40 -1.29
N PRO A 65 30.72 -11.38 -2.54
CA PRO A 65 29.86 -11.37 -3.71
C PRO A 65 29.23 -12.76 -3.95
N GLY A 66 27.90 -12.84 -3.89
CA GLY A 66 27.15 -14.09 -4.13
C GLY A 66 25.93 -13.88 -5.03
N TYR A 67 25.50 -14.95 -5.72
CA TYR A 67 24.26 -14.94 -6.50
C TYR A 67 23.07 -15.29 -5.60
N LEU A 68 22.06 -14.44 -5.55
CA LEU A 68 20.88 -14.61 -4.68
C LEU A 68 20.17 -15.97 -4.86
N SER A 69 20.16 -16.49 -6.09
CA SER A 69 19.60 -17.80 -6.43
C SER A 69 20.31 -18.94 -5.70
N HIS A 70 21.65 -18.90 -5.62
CA HIS A 70 22.44 -19.93 -4.93
C HIS A 70 22.25 -19.87 -3.42
N ILE A 71 22.13 -18.67 -2.84
CA ILE A 71 21.88 -18.50 -1.41
C ILE A 71 20.50 -19.03 -1.03
N HIS A 72 19.47 -18.82 -1.87
CA HIS A 72 18.13 -19.33 -1.62
C HIS A 72 18.03 -20.86 -1.69
N VAL A 73 18.79 -21.49 -2.59
CA VAL A 73 18.86 -22.96 -2.71
C VAL A 73 19.67 -23.56 -1.57
N ALA A 74 20.80 -22.96 -1.21
CA ALA A 74 21.65 -23.41 -0.09
C ALA A 74 20.94 -23.27 1.27
N ALA A 75 20.08 -22.26 1.44
CA ALA A 75 19.24 -22.10 2.63
C ALA A 75 18.08 -23.10 2.72
N GLY A 76 17.94 -24.00 1.73
CA GLY A 76 16.98 -25.10 1.70
C GLY A 76 15.53 -24.63 1.69
N LYS A 77 15.04 -24.12 0.54
CA LYS A 77 13.64 -23.67 0.30
C LYS A 77 12.98 -23.20 1.60
N GLY A 78 13.41 -22.05 2.13
CA GLY A 78 12.91 -21.51 3.39
C GLY A 78 11.38 -21.28 3.38
N VAL A 79 10.86 -20.74 4.49
CA VAL A 79 9.42 -20.45 4.65
C VAL A 79 8.87 -19.47 3.60
N VAL A 80 9.75 -18.73 2.92
CA VAL A 80 9.43 -17.61 2.02
C VAL A 80 9.89 -17.95 0.60
N ASP A 81 9.03 -17.71 -0.40
CA ASP A 81 9.38 -17.93 -1.81
C ASP A 81 10.47 -16.97 -2.32
N PHE A 82 11.13 -17.35 -3.42
CA PHE A 82 12.22 -16.56 -4.02
C PHE A 82 11.81 -15.13 -4.42
N THR A 83 10.58 -14.95 -4.90
CA THR A 83 10.07 -13.64 -5.33
C THR A 83 9.93 -12.71 -4.14
N ALA A 84 9.36 -13.21 -3.04
CA ALA A 84 9.23 -12.52 -1.78
C ALA A 84 10.61 -12.23 -1.17
N LEU A 85 11.51 -13.21 -1.10
CA LEU A 85 12.89 -12.99 -0.63
C LEU A 85 13.60 -11.87 -1.40
N ARG A 86 13.51 -11.89 -2.73
CA ARG A 86 14.09 -10.85 -3.60
C ARG A 86 13.50 -9.47 -3.31
N GLN A 87 12.18 -9.36 -3.13
CA GLN A 87 11.55 -8.09 -2.79
C GLN A 87 11.99 -7.58 -1.42
N ARG A 88 12.14 -8.48 -0.44
CA ARG A 88 12.62 -8.18 0.91
C ARG A 88 14.05 -7.64 0.89
N LEU A 89 14.95 -8.31 0.20
CA LEU A 89 16.36 -7.89 0.09
C LEU A 89 16.54 -6.61 -0.72
N LYS A 90 15.74 -6.39 -1.76
CA LYS A 90 15.72 -5.10 -2.48
C LYS A 90 15.30 -3.94 -1.58
N LYS A 91 14.42 -4.20 -0.61
CA LYS A 91 14.01 -3.20 0.37
C LYS A 91 15.14 -2.91 1.36
N LEU A 92 15.77 -3.95 1.90
CA LEU A 92 16.93 -3.82 2.79
C LEU A 92 18.09 -3.10 2.10
N SER A 93 18.41 -3.45 0.85
CA SER A 93 19.49 -2.81 0.10
C SER A 93 19.25 -1.32 -0.10
N LYS A 94 18.00 -0.91 -0.34
CA LYS A 94 17.65 0.51 -0.46
C LYS A 94 17.79 1.27 0.86
N ASN A 95 17.52 0.60 1.99
CA ASN A 95 17.71 1.20 3.31
C ASN A 95 19.20 1.30 3.66
N ALA A 96 19.97 0.25 3.37
CA ALA A 96 21.43 0.17 3.48
C ALA A 96 22.14 1.26 2.66
N GLU A 97 21.73 1.47 1.40
CA GLU A 97 22.23 2.56 0.55
C GLU A 97 21.98 3.95 1.17
N ALA A 98 20.92 4.12 1.96
CA ALA A 98 20.59 5.39 2.59
C ALA A 98 21.38 5.65 3.88
N THR A 99 21.81 4.60 4.59
CA THR A 99 22.61 4.70 5.83
C THR A 99 24.11 4.53 5.59
N GLY A 100 24.50 3.98 4.44
CA GLY A 100 25.90 3.65 4.13
C GLY A 100 26.38 2.32 4.72
N ASP A 101 25.48 1.53 5.31
CA ASP A 101 25.79 0.24 5.95
C ASP A 101 25.43 -0.94 5.06
N ASP A 102 26.15 -2.07 5.20
CA ASP A 102 25.80 -3.33 4.53
C ASP A 102 24.64 -4.06 5.24
N ILE A 103 23.94 -4.94 4.52
CA ILE A 103 22.87 -5.78 5.10
C ILE A 103 23.48 -6.75 6.12
N SER A 104 23.01 -6.71 7.36
CA SER A 104 23.50 -7.57 8.44
C SER A 104 23.04 -9.03 8.30
N GLU A 105 23.76 -9.95 8.96
CA GLU A 105 23.44 -11.39 8.98
C GLU A 105 22.05 -11.66 9.58
N GLU A 106 21.64 -10.89 10.59
CA GLU A 106 20.31 -10.97 11.19
C GLU A 106 19.20 -10.53 10.22
N GLU A 107 19.39 -9.41 9.52
CA GLU A 107 18.41 -8.93 8.54
C GLU A 107 18.25 -9.89 7.35
N PHE A 108 19.34 -10.54 6.95
CA PHE A 108 19.30 -11.56 5.94
C PHE A 108 18.53 -12.81 6.39
N ARG A 109 18.81 -13.29 7.60
CA ARG A 109 18.09 -14.42 8.21
C ARG A 109 16.59 -14.11 8.33
N ASP A 110 16.26 -12.90 8.72
CA ASP A 110 14.89 -12.40 8.82
C ASP A 110 14.20 -12.36 7.44
N ALA A 111 14.90 -11.94 6.39
CA ALA A 111 14.35 -11.93 5.05
C ALA A 111 13.97 -13.34 4.58
N LEU A 112 14.76 -14.35 4.97
CA LEU A 112 14.54 -15.77 4.63
C LEU A 112 13.46 -16.46 5.47
N TYR A 113 13.41 -16.21 6.78
CA TYR A 113 12.63 -17.05 7.69
C TYR A 113 11.44 -16.34 8.37
N LEU A 114 11.35 -15.00 8.35
CA LEU A 114 10.19 -14.34 8.98
C LEU A 114 8.90 -14.54 8.18
N PRO A 115 7.79 -14.93 8.84
CA PRO A 115 6.46 -14.88 8.23
C PRO A 115 6.11 -13.47 7.76
N GLN A 116 5.33 -13.38 6.68
CA GLN A 116 5.02 -12.11 6.00
C GLN A 116 4.47 -11.02 6.95
N ALA A 117 3.61 -11.38 7.91
CA ALA A 117 3.06 -10.43 8.89
C ALA A 117 4.13 -9.83 9.80
N LYS A 118 5.04 -10.66 10.33
CA LYS A 118 6.15 -10.21 11.19
C LYS A 118 7.17 -9.39 10.39
N TRP A 119 7.47 -9.81 9.16
CA TRP A 119 8.34 -9.05 8.24
C TRP A 119 7.81 -7.64 7.98
N GLN A 120 6.51 -7.52 7.69
CA GLN A 120 5.84 -6.23 7.44
C GLN A 120 5.79 -5.34 8.69
N ALA A 121 5.65 -5.94 9.88
CA ALA A 121 5.72 -5.19 11.13
C ALA A 121 7.14 -4.63 11.32
N ARG A 122 8.16 -5.50 11.31
CA ARG A 122 9.57 -5.13 11.55
C ARG A 122 10.08 -4.11 10.54
N ASN A 123 9.85 -4.34 9.24
CA ASN A 123 10.40 -3.49 8.18
C ASN A 123 9.44 -2.39 7.71
N GLY A 124 8.21 -2.37 8.26
CA GLY A 124 7.17 -1.46 7.81
C GLY A 124 6.55 -1.83 6.46
N THR A 125 5.37 -1.28 6.17
CA THR A 125 4.75 -1.29 4.84
C THR A 125 5.08 0.02 4.11
N GLY A 126 4.82 0.15 2.81
CA GLY A 126 5.07 1.42 2.09
C GLY A 126 4.33 2.66 2.67
N ARG A 127 3.44 2.46 3.66
CA ARG A 127 2.69 3.52 4.36
C ARG A 127 3.15 3.75 5.81
N SER A 128 4.01 2.90 6.37
CA SER A 128 4.48 3.09 7.75
C SER A 128 5.54 4.18 7.81
N ARG A 129 5.42 5.04 8.83
CA ARG A 129 6.42 6.08 9.12
C ARG A 129 7.32 5.59 10.24
N GLN A 130 8.62 5.69 10.01
CA GLN A 130 9.64 5.47 11.04
C GLN A 130 9.54 6.60 12.07
N PHE A 131 9.78 6.27 13.34
CA PHE A 131 9.82 7.26 14.43
C PHE A 131 10.86 6.83 15.47
N VAL A 132 11.39 7.82 16.20
CA VAL A 132 12.24 7.58 17.38
C VAL A 132 11.33 7.64 18.60
N TYR A 133 11.42 6.63 19.47
CA TYR A 133 10.66 6.64 20.70
C TYR A 133 11.33 7.57 21.71
N ASP A 134 10.65 8.65 22.11
CA ASP A 134 11.15 9.65 23.06
C ASP A 134 10.41 9.64 24.41
N GLY A 135 9.46 8.72 24.57
CA GLY A 135 8.62 8.57 25.75
C GLY A 135 9.36 8.06 26.99
N ASP A 136 8.72 8.23 28.13
CA ASP A 136 9.19 7.85 29.46
C ASP A 136 8.59 6.52 29.95
N LEU A 137 7.53 6.02 29.30
CA LEU A 137 6.84 4.78 29.70
C LEU A 137 7.70 3.52 29.50
N TYR A 138 8.57 3.53 28.48
CA TYR A 138 9.51 2.44 28.18
C TYR A 138 10.95 2.98 28.09
N PRO A 139 11.60 3.31 29.23
CA PRO A 139 12.91 3.96 29.25
C PRO A 139 14.00 3.18 28.51
N GLU A 140 13.95 1.85 28.52
CA GLU A 140 14.87 0.96 27.82
C GLU A 140 14.79 1.07 26.28
N HIS A 141 13.71 1.66 25.77
CA HIS A 141 13.49 1.89 24.35
C HIS A 141 13.66 3.36 23.96
N ARG A 142 13.92 4.26 24.91
CA ARG A 142 14.11 5.69 24.65
C ARG A 142 15.31 5.93 23.72
N GLY A 143 15.12 6.78 22.72
CA GLY A 143 16.10 7.07 21.68
C GLY A 143 16.24 6.00 20.60
N LYS A 144 15.58 4.83 20.73
CA LYS A 144 15.62 3.80 19.69
C LYS A 144 14.66 4.15 18.54
N SER A 145 15.09 3.86 17.33
CA SER A 145 14.30 4.06 16.11
C SER A 145 13.47 2.82 15.77
N PHE A 146 12.19 3.03 15.48
CA PHE A 146 11.24 1.98 15.11
C PHE A 146 10.61 2.28 13.74
N ASN A 147 10.55 1.27 12.87
CA ASN A 147 9.97 1.39 11.53
C ASN A 147 8.44 1.61 11.52
N SER A 148 7.77 1.28 12.62
CA SER A 148 6.36 1.59 12.82
C SER A 148 5.96 1.52 14.28
N VAL A 149 4.93 2.29 14.67
CA VAL A 149 4.29 2.18 16.00
C VAL A 149 3.79 0.76 16.25
N SER A 150 3.31 0.09 15.21
CA SER A 150 2.85 -1.30 15.31
C SER A 150 3.97 -2.25 15.73
N TRP A 151 5.18 -2.05 15.21
CA TRP A 151 6.35 -2.85 15.59
C TRP A 151 6.77 -2.55 17.03
N PHE A 152 6.82 -1.28 17.40
CA PHE A 152 7.08 -0.87 18.77
C PHE A 152 6.13 -1.57 19.76
N LEU A 153 4.81 -1.53 19.49
CA LEU A 153 3.81 -2.20 20.34
C LEU A 153 4.01 -3.71 20.43
N THR A 154 4.38 -4.38 19.34
CA THR A 154 4.72 -5.81 19.37
C THR A 154 6.00 -6.06 20.18
N THR A 155 7.02 -5.20 20.06
CA THR A 155 8.26 -5.30 20.84
C THR A 155 8.02 -5.17 22.34
N VAL A 156 7.13 -4.27 22.77
CA VAL A 156 6.77 -4.09 24.19
C VAL A 156 5.63 -5.01 24.66
N GLY A 157 5.18 -5.97 23.83
CA GLY A 157 4.16 -6.95 24.19
C GLY A 157 2.73 -6.41 24.32
N LYS A 158 2.41 -5.30 23.64
CA LYS A 158 1.10 -4.61 23.68
C LYS A 158 0.27 -4.82 22.41
N ASP A 159 0.38 -5.98 21.77
CA ASP A 159 -0.33 -6.30 20.52
C ASP A 159 -1.86 -6.18 20.65
N ALA A 160 -2.42 -6.59 21.78
CA ALA A 160 -3.87 -6.59 22.02
C ALA A 160 -4.51 -5.20 21.95
N ILE A 161 -3.77 -4.14 22.29
CA ILE A 161 -4.27 -2.76 22.33
C ILE A 161 -3.90 -1.95 21.07
N LYS A 162 -3.30 -2.60 20.06
CA LYS A 162 -2.83 -1.95 18.84
C LYS A 162 -3.88 -1.06 18.16
N SER A 163 -5.10 -1.57 17.99
CA SER A 163 -6.20 -0.83 17.36
C SER A 163 -6.60 0.41 18.16
N LEU A 164 -6.59 0.31 19.49
CA LEU A 164 -6.90 1.42 20.40
C LEU A 164 -5.83 2.51 20.34
N VAL A 165 -4.55 2.13 20.38
CA VAL A 165 -3.42 3.07 20.30
C VAL A 165 -3.48 3.85 19.00
N HIS A 166 -3.72 3.18 17.86
CA HIS A 166 -3.87 3.86 16.56
C HIS A 166 -5.05 4.86 16.55
N ALA A 167 -6.19 4.50 17.15
CA ALA A 167 -7.34 5.40 17.24
C ALA A 167 -7.04 6.62 18.12
N ARG A 168 -6.35 6.44 19.26
CA ARG A 168 -5.94 7.51 20.17
C ARG A 168 -4.93 8.46 19.52
N MET A 169 -3.91 7.92 18.85
CA MET A 169 -2.93 8.72 18.11
C MET A 169 -3.58 9.53 16.98
N LYS A 170 -4.58 8.97 16.29
CA LYS A 170 -5.35 9.72 15.28
C LYS A 170 -6.12 10.90 15.89
N SER A 171 -6.50 10.79 17.16
CA SER A 171 -7.14 11.84 17.95
C SER A 171 -6.14 12.78 18.64
N GLY A 172 -4.84 12.71 18.30
CA GLY A 172 -3.82 13.64 18.79
C GLY A 172 -3.13 13.24 20.11
N TRP A 173 -3.34 12.02 20.60
CA TRP A 173 -2.69 11.55 21.82
C TRP A 173 -1.21 11.24 21.58
N ASN A 174 -0.36 11.52 22.57
CA ASN A 174 1.01 11.04 22.53
C ASN A 174 1.05 9.51 22.74
N LEU A 175 2.16 8.87 22.37
CA LEU A 175 2.25 7.42 22.33
C LEU A 175 2.18 6.78 23.73
N ASP A 176 2.78 7.43 24.74
CA ASP A 176 2.80 6.92 26.11
C ASP A 176 1.42 6.97 26.75
N ASP A 177 0.71 8.10 26.65
CA ASP A 177 -0.66 8.26 27.10
C ASP A 177 -1.61 7.32 26.36
N ALA A 178 -1.35 7.09 25.06
CA ALA A 178 -2.14 6.17 24.27
C ALA A 178 -2.00 4.72 24.75
N ILE A 179 -0.87 4.34 25.36
CA ILE A 179 -0.58 3.00 25.87
C ILE A 179 -0.95 2.86 27.36
N SER A 180 -0.62 3.86 28.17
CA SER A 180 -0.74 3.82 29.63
C SER A 180 -2.17 3.95 30.12
N LEU A 181 -2.99 4.75 29.42
CA LEU A 181 -4.33 5.04 29.91
C LEU A 181 -5.26 3.85 29.71
N PRO A 182 -5.91 3.35 30.78
CA PRO A 182 -6.77 2.18 30.69
C PRO A 182 -7.92 2.42 29.70
N VAL A 183 -8.44 1.34 29.12
CA VAL A 183 -9.74 1.39 28.42
C VAL A 183 -10.74 1.90 29.45
N ILE A 184 -11.41 3.02 29.17
CA ILE A 184 -12.47 3.54 30.06
C ILE A 184 -13.44 2.37 30.25
N GLN A 185 -13.54 1.89 31.49
CA GLN A 185 -14.35 0.72 31.83
C GLN A 185 -15.79 0.98 31.41
N GLU A 186 -16.46 -0.06 30.90
CA GLU A 186 -17.90 -0.09 30.60
C GLU A 186 -18.78 0.04 31.86
N LYS A 187 -18.29 0.67 32.93
CA LYS A 187 -19.04 0.90 34.17
C LYS A 187 -19.61 2.31 34.13
N GLY A 188 -20.91 2.43 34.34
CA GLY A 188 -21.54 3.72 34.53
C GLY A 188 -21.42 4.21 35.97
N LEU A 189 -21.36 5.51 36.14
CA LEU A 189 -21.26 6.19 37.42
C LEU A 189 -22.54 7.00 37.64
N ILE A 190 -23.11 6.89 38.84
CA ILE A 190 -24.11 7.82 39.36
C ILE A 190 -23.37 8.82 40.25
N TYR A 191 -23.58 10.12 40.03
CA TYR A 191 -22.89 11.19 40.74
C TYR A 191 -23.87 12.26 41.24
N THR A 192 -23.42 12.99 42.25
CA THR A 192 -24.05 14.21 42.76
C THR A 192 -23.20 15.44 42.47
N ILE A 193 -23.88 16.56 42.24
CA ILE A 193 -23.31 17.90 42.26
C ILE A 193 -24.05 18.67 43.35
N GLU A 194 -23.34 19.07 44.38
CA GLU A 194 -23.81 19.92 45.48
C GLU A 194 -23.43 21.37 45.19
N CYS A 195 -24.40 22.29 45.21
CA CYS A 195 -24.15 23.72 45.15
C CYS A 195 -23.95 24.24 46.58
N ILE A 196 -22.72 24.61 46.95
CA ILE A 196 -22.38 25.00 48.32
C ILE A 196 -23.19 26.22 48.79
N PRO A 197 -23.37 27.30 47.99
CA PRO A 197 -24.11 28.48 48.43
C PRO A 197 -25.61 28.25 48.64
N THR A 198 -26.23 27.34 47.88
CA THR A 198 -27.69 27.11 47.94
C THR A 198 -28.09 25.85 48.69
N GLY A 199 -27.14 24.93 48.95
CA GLY A 199 -27.41 23.63 49.56
C GLY A 199 -28.18 22.66 48.65
N LEU A 200 -28.42 23.03 47.40
CA LEU A 200 -29.20 22.21 46.46
C LEU A 200 -28.31 21.12 45.85
N PHE A 201 -28.93 19.96 45.60
CA PHE A 201 -28.27 18.82 44.96
C PHE A 201 -28.79 18.58 43.54
N TYR A 202 -27.92 18.08 42.69
CA TYR A 202 -28.22 17.51 41.38
C TYR A 202 -27.69 16.09 41.32
N VAL A 203 -28.50 15.14 40.87
CA VAL A 203 -28.08 13.75 40.58
C VAL A 203 -28.02 13.56 39.07
N GLY A 204 -26.97 12.92 38.58
CA GLY A 204 -26.86 12.54 37.18
C GLY A 204 -26.09 11.23 36.98
N LEU A 205 -26.18 10.68 35.78
CA LEU A 205 -25.43 9.50 35.35
C LEU A 205 -24.38 9.83 34.29
N THR A 206 -23.31 9.03 34.21
CA THR A 206 -22.30 9.13 33.15
C THR A 206 -21.55 7.81 32.92
N THR A 207 -21.12 7.54 31.69
CA THR A 207 -20.18 6.46 31.34
C THR A 207 -18.76 6.99 31.08
N SER A 208 -18.56 8.30 31.25
CA SER A 208 -17.26 8.96 31.13
C SER A 208 -16.73 9.34 32.51
N PRO A 209 -15.42 9.65 32.65
CA PRO A 209 -14.88 10.16 33.90
C PRO A 209 -15.65 11.39 34.41
N LEU A 210 -15.85 11.44 35.73
CA LEU A 210 -16.68 12.44 36.40
C LEU A 210 -16.21 13.87 36.15
N GLU A 211 -14.90 14.11 36.19
CA GLU A 211 -14.29 15.43 35.93
C GLU A 211 -14.64 15.93 34.52
N ARG A 212 -14.52 15.07 33.51
CA ARG A 212 -14.87 15.41 32.13
C ARG A 212 -16.36 15.70 31.98
N ARG A 213 -17.22 14.99 32.71
CA ARG A 213 -18.66 15.24 32.69
C ARG A 213 -19.00 16.59 33.32
N PHE A 214 -18.34 16.94 34.42
CA PHE A 214 -18.50 18.25 35.05
C PHE A 214 -18.00 19.39 34.14
N ASP A 215 -16.83 19.22 33.50
CA ASP A 215 -16.33 20.19 32.51
C ASP A 215 -17.34 20.42 31.36
N PHE A 216 -18.03 19.36 30.92
CA PHE A 216 -19.10 19.48 29.93
C PHE A 216 -20.28 20.32 30.44
N HIS A 217 -20.69 20.15 31.70
CA HIS A 217 -21.71 21.00 32.33
C HIS A 217 -21.26 22.47 32.42
N CYS A 218 -19.99 22.73 32.77
CA CYS A 218 -19.44 24.09 32.78
C CYS A 218 -19.45 24.74 31.39
N ARG A 219 -19.09 24.00 30.34
CA ARG A 219 -19.15 24.51 28.95
C ARG A 219 -20.59 24.78 28.51
N ALA A 220 -21.50 23.84 28.78
CA ALA A 220 -22.91 24.00 28.44
C ALA A 220 -23.55 25.20 29.17
N ALA A 221 -23.08 25.53 30.38
CA ALA A 221 -23.47 26.76 31.09
C ALA A 221 -22.95 28.02 30.39
N ALA A 222 -21.69 28.03 29.96
CA ALA A 222 -21.11 29.14 29.19
C ALA A 222 -21.82 29.35 27.85
N ASP A 223 -22.29 28.27 27.22
CA ASP A 223 -23.04 28.30 25.96
C ASP A 223 -24.53 28.71 26.13
N GLY A 224 -24.97 29.05 27.35
CA GLY A 224 -26.30 29.61 27.61
C GLY A 224 -27.43 28.58 27.75
N SER A 225 -27.13 27.34 28.14
CA SER A 225 -28.14 26.30 28.29
C SER A 225 -29.17 26.61 29.39
N ALA A 226 -30.45 26.32 29.13
CA ALA A 226 -31.58 26.65 30.00
C ALA A 226 -31.78 25.72 31.23
N SER A 227 -30.88 24.76 31.47
CA SER A 227 -30.97 23.86 32.64
C SER A 227 -30.74 24.62 33.96
N ILE A 228 -31.46 24.26 35.03
CA ILE A 228 -31.31 24.87 36.36
C ILE A 228 -29.87 24.73 36.86
N LEU A 229 -29.28 23.55 36.71
CA LEU A 229 -27.87 23.30 37.03
C LEU A 229 -26.93 24.25 36.26
N HIS A 230 -27.19 24.48 34.97
CA HIS A 230 -26.33 25.34 34.14
C HIS A 230 -26.47 26.82 34.53
N ARG A 231 -27.68 27.27 34.90
CA ARG A 231 -27.89 28.61 35.46
C ARG A 231 -27.16 28.81 36.78
N ALA A 232 -27.25 27.82 37.68
CA ALA A 232 -26.53 27.86 38.95
C ALA A 232 -25.00 27.89 38.72
N ILE A 233 -24.48 27.13 37.76
CA ILE A 233 -23.05 27.16 37.40
C ILE A 233 -22.63 28.51 36.82
N ALA A 234 -23.48 29.12 35.99
CA ALA A 234 -23.23 30.45 35.44
C ALA A 234 -23.28 31.56 36.51
N GLU A 235 -24.10 31.40 37.54
CA GLU A 235 -24.30 32.37 38.61
C GLU A 235 -23.21 32.29 39.70
N TYR A 236 -22.92 31.09 40.22
CA TYR A 236 -22.00 30.89 41.35
C TYR A 236 -20.57 30.53 40.93
N GLY A 237 -20.35 30.18 39.66
CA GLY A 237 -19.04 29.78 39.14
C GLY A 237 -18.64 28.33 39.50
N ARG A 238 -17.60 27.83 38.84
CA ARG A 238 -17.14 26.43 38.95
C ARG A 238 -16.80 26.00 40.39
N ASP A 239 -16.15 26.89 41.14
CA ASP A 239 -15.55 26.57 42.45
C ASP A 239 -16.59 26.45 43.57
N ALA A 240 -17.83 26.89 43.32
CA ALA A 240 -18.95 26.79 44.26
C ALA A 240 -19.64 25.41 44.26
N PHE A 241 -19.19 24.46 43.43
CA PHE A 241 -19.81 23.15 43.28
C PHE A 241 -18.91 22.02 43.75
N LYS A 242 -19.48 21.07 44.50
CA LYS A 242 -18.81 19.85 44.94
C LYS A 242 -19.39 18.64 44.23
N VAL A 243 -18.57 17.97 43.43
CA VAL A 243 -18.96 16.80 42.64
C VAL A 243 -18.49 15.52 43.33
N ARG A 244 -19.38 14.53 43.50
CA ARG A 244 -19.06 13.24 44.16
C ARG A 244 -19.72 12.07 43.43
N THR A 245 -19.04 10.93 43.38
CA THR A 245 -19.65 9.67 42.94
C THR A 245 -20.45 9.05 44.08
N ILE A 246 -21.69 8.64 43.81
CA ILE A 246 -22.56 7.93 44.75
C ILE A 246 -22.46 6.42 44.54
N GLU A 247 -22.54 5.97 43.28
CA GLU A 247 -22.62 4.55 42.95
C GLU A 247 -21.92 4.27 41.62
N THR A 248 -21.27 3.11 41.53
CA THR A 248 -20.73 2.57 40.28
C THR A 248 -21.58 1.37 39.87
N VAL A 249 -22.16 1.41 38.68
CA VAL A 249 -23.08 0.40 38.15
C VAL A 249 -22.42 -0.27 36.94
N GLU A 250 -22.37 -1.61 36.95
CA GLU A 250 -21.77 -2.39 35.86
C GLU A 250 -22.73 -2.61 34.68
N ASP A 251 -24.04 -2.60 34.92
CA ASP A 251 -25.06 -2.76 33.88
C ASP A 251 -25.63 -1.41 33.43
N GLU A 252 -25.44 -1.08 32.14
CA GLU A 252 -25.95 0.15 31.53
C GLU A 252 -27.48 0.25 31.61
N LYS A 253 -28.19 -0.89 31.60
CA LYS A 253 -29.65 -0.91 31.72
C LYS A 253 -30.11 -0.53 33.13
N ALA A 254 -29.32 -0.87 34.15
CA ALA A 254 -29.62 -0.53 35.53
C ALA A 254 -29.31 0.94 35.88
N LEU A 255 -28.44 1.62 35.12
CA LEU A 255 -28.06 3.01 35.39
C LEU A 255 -29.24 3.98 35.45
N ALA A 256 -30.18 3.85 34.51
CA ALA A 256 -31.34 4.74 34.43
C ALA A 256 -32.27 4.53 35.64
N ASP A 257 -32.41 3.30 36.13
CA ASP A 257 -33.26 2.99 37.28
C ASP A 257 -32.58 3.39 38.60
N ARG A 258 -31.25 3.27 38.68
CA ARG A 258 -30.47 3.78 39.82
C ARG A 258 -30.46 5.30 39.89
N GLU A 259 -30.38 6.00 38.76
CA GLU A 259 -30.52 7.47 38.73
C GLU A 259 -31.87 7.91 39.31
N LYS A 260 -32.98 7.28 38.88
CA LYS A 260 -34.32 7.56 39.42
C LYS A 260 -34.41 7.27 40.92
N TYR A 261 -33.80 6.19 41.37
CA TYR A 261 -33.74 5.83 42.79
C TYR A 261 -33.07 6.94 43.61
N TRP A 262 -31.88 7.40 43.19
CA TRP A 262 -31.14 8.43 43.90
C TRP A 262 -31.76 9.82 43.84
N ILE A 263 -32.42 10.19 42.73
CA ILE A 263 -33.18 11.45 42.63
C ILE A 263 -34.31 11.46 43.68
N ARG A 264 -35.00 10.32 43.86
CA ARG A 264 -36.08 10.19 44.84
C ARG A 264 -35.54 10.17 46.27
N GLU A 265 -34.49 9.40 46.53
CA GLU A 265 -33.90 9.24 47.86
C GLU A 265 -33.30 10.55 48.40
N LEU A 266 -32.62 11.30 47.53
CA LEU A 266 -31.98 12.58 47.89
C LEU A 266 -32.90 13.79 47.69
N GLY A 267 -34.14 13.59 47.23
CA GLY A 267 -35.12 14.66 47.04
C GLY A 267 -34.64 15.76 46.08
N THR A 268 -33.90 15.42 45.03
CA THR A 268 -33.26 16.44 44.17
C THR A 268 -34.17 17.03 43.09
N LEU A 269 -35.46 16.66 43.11
CA LEU A 269 -36.46 17.20 42.20
C LEU A 269 -36.79 18.64 42.57
N GLN A 270 -37.08 19.49 41.58
CA GLN A 270 -37.63 20.82 41.84
C GLN A 270 -38.93 20.72 42.67
N PRO A 271 -39.14 21.60 43.69
CA PRO A 271 -38.40 22.81 44.04
C PRO A 271 -37.18 22.63 44.94
N ASP A 272 -37.04 21.47 45.59
CA ASP A 272 -36.03 21.25 46.64
C ASP A 272 -34.66 20.79 46.10
N GLY A 273 -34.53 20.63 44.79
CA GLY A 273 -33.26 20.36 44.12
C GLY A 273 -33.19 20.82 42.65
N MET A 274 -32.09 20.48 41.99
CA MET A 274 -31.74 20.96 40.65
C MET A 274 -32.16 20.02 39.50
N ASN A 275 -32.73 18.85 39.80
CA ASN A 275 -33.27 17.94 38.79
C ASN A 275 -34.67 18.42 38.34
N VAL A 276 -34.82 18.71 37.04
CA VAL A 276 -36.11 19.15 36.46
C VAL A 276 -37.08 17.97 36.23
N ARG A 277 -36.56 16.75 36.14
CA ARG A 277 -37.33 15.53 35.88
C ARG A 277 -36.82 14.42 36.79
N GLU A 278 -37.64 13.38 37.00
CA GLU A 278 -37.32 12.20 37.81
C GLU A 278 -36.12 11.37 37.30
N GLY A 279 -35.47 11.77 36.21
CA GLY A 279 -34.34 11.07 35.58
C GLY A 279 -34.76 10.16 34.42
N GLY A 280 -33.80 9.40 33.89
CA GLY A 280 -34.04 8.41 32.83
C GLY A 280 -33.78 8.90 31.40
N GLN A 281 -33.11 10.04 31.22
CA GLN A 281 -32.60 10.46 29.91
C GLN A 281 -31.08 10.58 29.98
N THR A 282 -30.37 9.53 29.55
CA THR A 282 -28.94 9.63 29.22
C THR A 282 -28.82 10.72 28.14
N GLY A 283 -28.31 11.89 28.50
CA GLY A 283 -27.87 12.91 27.53
C GLY A 283 -26.63 12.48 26.74
N GLY A 284 -26.38 11.17 26.63
CA GLY A 284 -25.51 10.60 25.61
C GLY A 284 -26.29 10.58 24.30
N PHE A 285 -25.59 10.76 23.18
CA PHE A 285 -26.08 10.40 21.86
C PHE A 285 -26.54 8.94 21.90
N HIS A 286 -27.81 8.71 22.27
CA HIS A 286 -28.46 7.46 21.97
C HIS A 286 -28.53 7.45 20.46
N GLY A 287 -27.58 6.76 19.83
CA GLY A 287 -27.72 6.43 18.41
C GLY A 287 -29.12 5.86 18.21
N ARG A 288 -29.75 6.15 17.07
CA ARG A 288 -31.08 5.64 16.73
C ARG A 288 -31.24 4.19 17.19
N LYS A 289 -32.22 3.91 18.06
CA LYS A 289 -32.55 2.55 18.49
C LYS A 289 -32.85 1.73 17.23
N VAL A 290 -32.31 0.53 17.15
CA VAL A 290 -32.50 -0.34 15.98
C VAL A 290 -33.08 -1.66 16.46
N ASP A 291 -34.12 -2.11 15.76
CA ASP A 291 -34.59 -3.48 15.88
C ASP A 291 -33.86 -4.32 14.83
N TYR A 292 -33.31 -5.46 15.23
CA TYR A 292 -32.77 -6.44 14.30
C TYR A 292 -33.28 -7.82 14.69
N GLU A 293 -34.15 -8.38 13.85
CA GLU A 293 -34.82 -9.67 14.05
C GLU A 293 -35.53 -9.80 15.41
N GLY A 294 -36.20 -8.72 15.86
CA GLY A 294 -36.94 -8.69 17.12
C GLY A 294 -36.07 -8.45 18.36
N ARG A 295 -34.75 -8.25 18.17
CA ARG A 295 -33.84 -7.81 19.24
C ARG A 295 -33.67 -6.29 19.16
N GLN A 296 -34.04 -5.59 20.23
CA GLN A 296 -33.83 -4.15 20.33
C GLN A 296 -32.41 -3.82 20.78
N PHE A 297 -31.72 -3.03 19.97
CA PHE A 297 -30.39 -2.50 20.26
C PHE A 297 -30.45 -1.01 20.58
N PRO A 298 -29.64 -0.54 21.54
CA PRO A 298 -29.64 0.85 21.97
C PRO A 298 -29.05 1.81 20.92
N SER A 299 -28.28 1.30 19.94
CA SER A 299 -27.77 2.08 18.80
C SER A 299 -27.33 1.18 17.64
N ILE A 300 -27.22 1.74 16.43
CA ILE A 300 -26.60 1.08 15.26
C ILE A 300 -25.20 0.56 15.60
N ALA A 301 -24.40 1.34 16.35
CA ALA A 301 -23.03 0.97 16.70
C ALA A 301 -22.99 -0.27 17.62
N LYS A 302 -23.88 -0.34 18.63
CA LYS A 302 -23.98 -1.50 19.51
C LYS A 302 -24.53 -2.72 18.77
N ALA A 303 -25.56 -2.53 17.94
CA ALA A 303 -26.10 -3.58 17.07
C ALA A 303 -24.99 -4.15 16.16
N ALA A 304 -24.24 -3.28 15.49
CA ALA A 304 -23.16 -3.66 14.59
C ALA A 304 -22.04 -4.40 15.30
N SER A 305 -21.65 -3.95 16.50
CA SER A 305 -20.62 -4.62 17.30
C SER A 305 -21.03 -6.03 17.69
N THR A 306 -22.26 -6.20 18.21
CA THR A 306 -22.76 -7.50 18.66
C THR A 306 -22.94 -8.46 17.48
N LEU A 307 -23.61 -7.99 16.42
CA LEU A 307 -23.90 -8.81 15.24
C LEU A 307 -22.65 -9.10 14.40
N SER A 308 -21.62 -8.23 14.44
CA SER A 308 -20.32 -8.48 13.82
C SER A 308 -19.65 -9.74 14.39
N VAL A 309 -19.70 -9.91 15.72
CA VAL A 309 -19.15 -11.10 16.39
C VAL A 309 -20.01 -12.33 16.12
N GLU A 310 -21.34 -12.19 16.24
CA GLU A 310 -22.31 -13.30 16.06
C GLU A 310 -22.26 -13.90 14.65
N PHE A 311 -22.23 -13.06 13.61
CA PHE A 311 -22.20 -13.50 12.22
C PHE A 311 -20.76 -13.66 11.66
N GLY A 312 -19.72 -13.38 12.44
CA GLY A 312 -18.33 -13.46 12.00
C GLY A 312 -17.98 -12.49 10.86
N VAL A 313 -18.64 -11.34 10.80
CA VAL A 313 -18.50 -10.33 9.73
C VAL A 313 -17.73 -9.11 10.24
N PRO A 314 -16.92 -8.41 9.42
CA PRO A 314 -16.26 -7.18 9.85
C PRO A 314 -17.24 -6.09 10.30
N LEU A 315 -16.89 -5.34 11.35
CA LEU A 315 -17.75 -4.31 11.96
C LEU A 315 -18.40 -3.35 10.94
N TYR A 316 -17.62 -2.85 9.97
CA TYR A 316 -18.13 -1.92 8.95
C TYR A 316 -19.18 -2.55 8.03
N ILE A 317 -19.16 -3.87 7.83
CA ILE A 317 -20.18 -4.60 7.06
C ILE A 317 -21.47 -4.67 7.89
N ALA A 318 -21.38 -5.11 9.16
CA ALA A 318 -22.54 -5.13 10.06
C ALA A 318 -23.19 -3.73 10.16
N THR A 319 -22.38 -2.68 10.36
CA THR A 319 -22.88 -1.29 10.38
C THR A 319 -23.60 -0.93 9.09
N ARG A 320 -23.07 -1.30 7.92
CA ARG A 320 -23.68 -1.01 6.62
C ARG A 320 -25.06 -1.66 6.47
N TYR A 321 -25.19 -2.94 6.77
CA TYR A 321 -26.46 -3.67 6.62
C TYR A 321 -27.52 -3.14 7.61
N ILE A 322 -27.14 -2.96 8.88
CA ILE A 322 -28.05 -2.44 9.91
C ILE A 322 -28.49 -1.00 9.60
N SER A 323 -27.60 -0.16 9.06
CA SER A 323 -27.96 1.22 8.68
C SER A 323 -28.97 1.30 7.54
N ARG A 324 -29.09 0.24 6.74
CA ARG A 324 -30.01 0.11 5.60
C ARG A 324 -31.26 -0.70 5.93
N ASP A 325 -31.40 -1.13 7.18
CA ASP A 325 -32.48 -2.04 7.60
C ASP A 325 -32.46 -3.38 6.83
N GLU A 326 -31.26 -3.82 6.42
CA GLU A 326 -31.04 -5.06 5.67
C GLU A 326 -30.48 -6.16 6.59
N LYS A 327 -30.83 -7.42 6.28
CA LYS A 327 -30.30 -8.59 7.02
C LYS A 327 -28.82 -8.80 6.70
N ILE A 328 -28.02 -9.04 7.74
CA ILE A 328 -26.61 -9.40 7.59
C ILE A 328 -26.56 -10.78 6.93
N PRO A 329 -25.92 -10.91 5.75
CA PRO A 329 -25.83 -12.21 5.09
C PRO A 329 -24.94 -13.15 5.91
N SER A 330 -25.32 -14.43 6.01
CA SER A 330 -24.49 -15.49 6.58
C SER A 330 -23.13 -15.64 5.88
N ASN A 331 -23.03 -15.17 4.63
CA ASN A 331 -21.79 -15.00 3.91
C ASN A 331 -21.77 -13.63 3.21
N PRO A 332 -21.08 -12.61 3.76
CA PRO A 332 -21.06 -11.25 3.20
C PRO A 332 -20.52 -11.14 1.78
N ARG A 333 -19.91 -12.20 1.25
CA ARG A 333 -19.42 -12.29 -0.13
C ARG A 333 -20.43 -12.88 -1.11
N SER A 334 -21.63 -13.26 -0.68
CA SER A 334 -22.69 -13.78 -1.56
C SER A 334 -23.87 -12.83 -1.68
N VAL A 335 -23.63 -11.52 -1.80
CA VAL A 335 -24.55 -10.75 -2.65
C VAL A 335 -24.40 -11.37 -4.03
N GLN A 336 -25.50 -11.76 -4.67
CA GLN A 336 -25.52 -12.38 -6.00
C GLN A 336 -24.91 -11.41 -7.03
N ASP A 337 -23.59 -11.32 -7.06
CA ASP A 337 -22.89 -10.82 -8.22
C ASP A 337 -23.12 -11.83 -9.34
N HIS A 338 -23.15 -11.33 -10.57
CA HIS A 338 -23.27 -12.14 -11.79
C HIS A 338 -22.34 -13.37 -11.74
N PRO A 339 -22.70 -14.54 -12.29
CA PRO A 339 -21.87 -15.75 -12.23
C PRO A 339 -20.40 -15.52 -12.65
N ASP A 340 -20.18 -14.63 -13.61
CA ASP A 340 -18.84 -14.25 -14.07
C ASP A 340 -18.02 -13.41 -13.07
N ALA A 341 -18.65 -12.83 -12.06
CA ALA A 341 -17.99 -12.06 -11.02
C ALA A 341 -17.21 -12.93 -10.01
N ALA A 342 -17.56 -14.22 -9.93
CA ALA A 342 -16.91 -15.14 -9.02
C ALA A 342 -15.42 -15.29 -9.37
N GLY A 343 -14.55 -15.22 -8.35
CA GLY A 343 -13.12 -15.47 -8.51
C GLY A 343 -12.89 -16.91 -8.96
N GLY A 344 -12.43 -17.11 -10.19
CA GLY A 344 -12.27 -18.42 -10.82
C GLY A 344 -13.19 -18.66 -12.03
N SER A 345 -14.16 -17.77 -12.31
CA SER A 345 -14.89 -17.82 -13.58
C SER A 345 -13.95 -17.55 -14.77
N GLU A 346 -14.13 -18.28 -15.87
CA GLU A 346 -13.44 -18.07 -17.14
C GLU A 346 -13.57 -16.62 -17.67
N PHE A 347 -14.68 -15.95 -17.32
CA PHE A 347 -15.01 -14.61 -17.77
C PHE A 347 -14.82 -13.54 -16.69
N ASN A 348 -14.17 -13.86 -15.56
CA ASN A 348 -13.94 -12.90 -14.48
C ASN A 348 -13.20 -11.64 -14.95
N ASP A 349 -12.24 -11.81 -15.88
CA ASP A 349 -11.53 -10.69 -16.47
C ASP A 349 -12.46 -9.73 -17.23
N LEU A 350 -13.47 -10.25 -17.95
CA LEU A 350 -14.44 -9.43 -18.67
C LEU A 350 -15.37 -8.69 -17.71
N TRP A 351 -15.83 -9.35 -16.65
CA TRP A 351 -16.59 -8.71 -15.58
C TRP A 351 -15.81 -7.54 -14.96
N ARG A 352 -14.52 -7.75 -14.67
CA ARG A 352 -13.65 -6.71 -14.14
C ARG A 352 -13.43 -5.56 -15.12
N ILE A 353 -13.30 -5.85 -16.42
CA ILE A 353 -13.21 -4.82 -17.47
C ILE A 353 -14.49 -3.98 -17.48
N HIS A 354 -15.66 -4.62 -17.50
CA HIS A 354 -16.96 -3.93 -17.49
C HIS A 354 -17.14 -3.03 -16.26
N LYS A 355 -16.88 -3.55 -15.05
CA LYS A 355 -16.93 -2.75 -13.82
C LYS A 355 -15.95 -1.56 -13.86
N SER A 356 -14.73 -1.77 -14.35
CA SER A 356 -13.77 -0.68 -14.52
C SER A 356 -14.24 0.37 -15.52
N THR A 357 -14.93 -0.04 -16.58
CA THR A 357 -15.53 0.86 -17.57
C THR A 357 -16.62 1.72 -16.93
N LEU A 358 -17.56 1.11 -16.19
CA LEU A 358 -18.60 1.84 -15.47
C LEU A 358 -18.05 2.85 -14.47
N VAL A 359 -16.97 2.49 -13.74
CA VAL A 359 -16.30 3.43 -12.82
C VAL A 359 -15.70 4.62 -13.57
N ARG A 360 -15.14 4.42 -14.77
CA ARG A 360 -14.62 5.52 -15.60
C ARG A 360 -15.74 6.43 -16.10
N VAL A 361 -16.90 5.86 -16.45
CA VAL A 361 -18.10 6.61 -16.84
C VAL A 361 -18.61 7.46 -15.68
N SER A 362 -18.74 6.87 -14.49
CA SER A 362 -19.17 7.60 -13.28
C SER A 362 -18.22 8.74 -12.90
N ASN A 363 -16.93 8.62 -13.20
CA ASN A 363 -15.93 9.67 -12.97
C ASN A 363 -15.86 10.69 -14.13
N GLY A 364 -16.76 10.62 -15.12
CA GLY A 364 -16.78 11.50 -16.29
C GLY A 364 -15.61 11.31 -17.27
N LYS A 365 -14.80 10.25 -17.11
CA LYS A 365 -13.59 10.00 -17.93
C LYS A 365 -13.86 9.21 -19.20
N LEU A 366 -15.07 8.71 -19.39
CA LEU A 366 -15.45 7.89 -20.54
C LEU A 366 -16.95 8.04 -20.81
N LYS A 367 -17.33 8.13 -22.08
CA LYS A 367 -18.72 7.97 -22.51
C LYS A 367 -18.95 6.52 -22.92
N LEU A 368 -20.06 5.93 -22.50
CA LEU A 368 -20.41 4.53 -22.77
C LEU A 368 -21.81 4.51 -23.39
N ALA A 369 -22.00 3.66 -24.39
CA ALA A 369 -23.31 3.40 -24.97
C ALA A 369 -24.22 2.76 -23.91
N ASP A 370 -25.51 3.12 -23.89
CA ASP A 370 -26.41 2.71 -22.82
C ASP A 370 -26.64 1.20 -22.80
N GLU A 371 -26.54 0.54 -23.95
CA GLU A 371 -26.64 -0.92 -24.09
C GLU A 371 -25.54 -1.66 -23.33
N TRP A 372 -24.34 -1.06 -23.25
CA TRP A 372 -23.18 -1.63 -22.55
C TRP A 372 -23.17 -1.35 -21.05
N ARG A 373 -24.19 -0.68 -20.51
CA ARG A 373 -24.41 -0.63 -19.05
C ARG A 373 -24.79 -2.00 -18.50
N ASP A 374 -25.49 -2.80 -19.30
CA ASP A 374 -25.78 -4.19 -19.04
C ASP A 374 -24.56 -5.07 -19.36
N TYR A 375 -24.19 -5.96 -18.43
CA TYR A 375 -23.01 -6.81 -18.60
C TYR A 375 -23.19 -7.89 -19.67
N ASP A 376 -24.38 -8.48 -19.79
CA ASP A 376 -24.62 -9.59 -20.72
C ASP A 376 -24.59 -9.11 -22.16
N ARG A 377 -25.15 -7.92 -22.43
CA ARG A 377 -25.04 -7.25 -23.73
C ARG A 377 -23.59 -6.89 -24.06
N PHE A 378 -22.89 -6.29 -23.10
CA PHE A 378 -21.46 -6.01 -23.25
C PHE A 378 -20.67 -7.28 -23.58
N LYS A 379 -20.89 -8.37 -22.84
CA LYS A 379 -20.21 -9.65 -23.03
C LYS A 379 -20.50 -10.23 -24.42
N ALA A 380 -21.76 -10.23 -24.86
CA ALA A 380 -22.17 -10.74 -26.16
C ALA A 380 -21.44 -10.05 -27.32
N ASP A 381 -21.23 -8.73 -27.23
CA ASP A 381 -20.56 -7.96 -28.28
C ASP A 381 -19.03 -8.12 -28.26
N VAL A 382 -18.41 -8.08 -27.08
CA VAL A 382 -16.94 -8.07 -26.97
C VAL A 382 -16.30 -9.44 -27.03
N LEU A 383 -17.03 -10.49 -26.64
CA LEU A 383 -16.49 -11.85 -26.53
C LEU A 383 -16.11 -12.46 -27.89
N PRO A 384 -16.92 -12.36 -28.97
CA PRO A 384 -16.60 -12.97 -30.27
C PRO A 384 -15.27 -12.48 -30.88
N SER A 385 -14.89 -11.24 -30.60
CA SER A 385 -13.66 -10.62 -31.13
C SER A 385 -12.48 -10.64 -30.14
N ARG A 386 -12.67 -11.21 -28.94
CA ARG A 386 -11.65 -11.26 -27.88
C ARG A 386 -10.52 -12.22 -28.26
N ARG A 387 -9.27 -11.77 -28.10
CA ARG A 387 -8.07 -12.61 -28.24
C ARG A 387 -7.14 -12.42 -27.05
N ALA A 388 -6.39 -13.46 -26.71
CA ALA A 388 -5.46 -13.43 -25.59
C ALA A 388 -4.40 -12.31 -25.77
N GLY A 389 -4.09 -11.59 -24.69
CA GLY A 389 -3.08 -10.52 -24.68
C GLY A 389 -3.50 -9.17 -25.27
N LEU A 390 -4.71 -9.06 -25.84
CA LEU A 390 -5.26 -7.80 -26.32
C LEU A 390 -6.06 -7.08 -25.22
N ARG A 391 -6.27 -5.78 -25.40
CA ARG A 391 -7.03 -4.91 -24.50
C ARG A 391 -8.16 -4.23 -25.26
N LEU A 392 -9.30 -4.10 -24.59
CA LEU A 392 -10.45 -3.37 -25.12
C LEU A 392 -10.11 -1.87 -25.17
N PHE A 393 -10.27 -1.28 -26.35
CA PHE A 393 -9.97 0.11 -26.63
C PHE A 393 -11.13 0.75 -27.41
N ARG A 394 -11.34 2.05 -27.20
CA ARG A 394 -12.30 2.86 -27.96
C ARG A 394 -11.60 3.33 -29.23
N GLU A 395 -12.11 2.95 -30.40
CA GLU A 395 -11.44 3.23 -31.67
C GLU A 395 -11.52 4.70 -32.07
N ARG A 396 -12.71 5.29 -32.00
CA ARG A 396 -12.96 6.70 -32.31
C ARG A 396 -13.07 7.52 -31.03
N ASP A 397 -12.17 8.50 -30.88
CA ASP A 397 -12.18 9.42 -29.77
C ASP A 397 -13.34 10.43 -29.86
N GLY A 398 -13.86 10.86 -28.70
CA GLY A 398 -15.00 11.77 -28.60
C GLY A 398 -16.37 11.08 -28.61
N GLU A 399 -16.49 9.93 -29.26
CA GLU A 399 -17.70 9.09 -29.26
C GLU A 399 -17.81 8.21 -28.02
N SER A 400 -19.00 7.67 -27.79
CA SER A 400 -19.24 6.67 -26.74
C SER A 400 -18.56 5.35 -27.11
N LEU A 401 -17.93 4.70 -26.12
CA LEU A 401 -17.49 3.32 -26.23
C LEU A 401 -18.76 2.44 -26.29
N GLY A 402 -18.87 1.57 -27.28
CA GLY A 402 -20.08 0.78 -27.50
C GLY A 402 -19.90 -0.24 -28.62
N PRO A 403 -20.98 -0.96 -29.00
CA PRO A 403 -20.93 -2.03 -30.00
C PRO A 403 -20.34 -1.59 -31.35
N SER A 404 -20.56 -0.33 -31.73
CA SER A 404 -20.09 0.26 -32.99
C SER A 404 -18.74 0.97 -32.88
N ASN A 405 -18.14 1.05 -31.70
CA ASN A 405 -16.95 1.86 -31.43
C ASN A 405 -16.02 1.19 -30.41
N PHE A 406 -15.58 -0.03 -30.70
CA PHE A 406 -14.59 -0.73 -29.89
C PHE A 406 -13.67 -1.60 -30.74
N VAL A 407 -12.46 -1.84 -30.23
CA VAL A 407 -11.51 -2.76 -30.83
C VAL A 407 -10.67 -3.44 -29.76
N TRP A 408 -10.32 -4.70 -29.97
CA TRP A 408 -9.28 -5.39 -29.21
C TRP A 408 -7.92 -5.10 -29.83
N THR A 409 -7.05 -4.41 -29.11
CA THR A 409 -5.75 -4.00 -29.65
C THR A 409 -4.63 -4.15 -28.62
N THR A 410 -3.38 -4.02 -29.06
CA THR A 410 -2.20 -4.15 -28.20
C THR A 410 -1.99 -2.89 -27.37
N ARG A 411 -1.33 -3.00 -26.21
CA ARG A 411 -0.95 -1.83 -25.39
C ARG A 411 -0.15 -0.81 -26.17
N GLN A 412 0.73 -1.26 -27.07
CA GLN A 412 1.56 -0.40 -27.91
C GLN A 412 0.69 0.46 -28.83
N LYS A 413 -0.28 -0.16 -29.52
CA LYS A 413 -1.22 0.55 -30.40
C LYS A 413 -2.14 1.52 -29.63
N ILE A 414 -2.53 1.19 -28.40
CA ILE A 414 -3.27 2.14 -27.52
C ILE A 414 -2.44 3.39 -27.25
N ILE A 415 -1.16 3.22 -26.88
CA ILE A 415 -0.24 4.35 -26.59
C ILE A 415 -0.03 5.19 -27.84
N GLU A 416 0.13 4.54 -28.98
CA GLU A 416 0.26 5.21 -30.28
C GLU A 416 -0.98 6.02 -30.62
N CYS A 417 -2.18 5.48 -30.45
CA CYS A 417 -3.43 6.21 -30.68
C CYS A 417 -3.64 7.36 -29.68
N SER A 418 -3.26 7.19 -28.40
CA SER A 418 -3.51 8.21 -27.36
C SER A 418 -2.48 9.34 -27.32
N HIS A 419 -1.28 9.12 -27.86
CA HIS A 419 -0.19 10.10 -27.92
C HIS A 419 0.20 10.48 -29.35
N ALA A 420 -0.59 10.03 -30.32
CA ALA A 420 -0.45 10.38 -31.72
C ALA A 420 -0.65 11.89 -31.90
N MET A 421 0.44 12.62 -32.11
CA MET A 421 0.35 13.91 -32.80
C MET A 421 0.29 13.60 -34.29
N PRO A 422 -0.83 13.91 -34.97
CA PRO A 422 -0.92 13.70 -36.41
C PRO A 422 0.14 14.55 -37.11
N VAL A 423 0.72 13.99 -38.16
CA VAL A 423 1.75 14.67 -38.95
C VAL A 423 1.37 14.61 -40.42
N SER A 424 1.32 15.77 -41.05
CA SER A 424 1.04 15.89 -42.48
C SER A 424 2.35 15.89 -43.24
N ALA A 425 2.47 14.97 -44.21
CA ALA A 425 3.61 14.88 -45.10
C ALA A 425 3.17 14.41 -46.51
N LYS A 426 3.70 15.03 -47.56
CA LYS A 426 3.44 14.78 -48.98
C LYS A 426 1.95 14.85 -49.32
N GLY A 427 1.25 15.83 -48.73
CA GLY A 427 -0.18 16.02 -48.91
C GLY A 427 -1.07 14.93 -48.30
N LYS A 428 -0.51 14.02 -47.48
CA LYS A 428 -1.24 12.99 -46.75
C LYS A 428 -1.09 13.18 -45.25
N GLU A 429 -2.18 13.03 -44.52
CA GLU A 429 -2.16 13.03 -43.06
C GLU A 429 -1.86 11.64 -42.52
N TRP A 430 -0.91 11.58 -41.59
CA TRP A 430 -0.52 10.35 -40.91
C TRP A 430 -0.92 10.46 -39.44
N SER A 431 -1.43 9.36 -38.89
CA SER A 431 -1.85 9.30 -37.49
C SER A 431 -0.70 9.55 -36.50
N SER A 432 0.55 9.29 -36.89
CA SER A 432 1.72 9.60 -36.06
C SER A 432 3.02 9.68 -36.88
N VAL A 433 4.06 10.26 -36.29
CA VAL A 433 5.45 10.20 -36.82
C VAL A 433 5.90 8.75 -37.05
N THR A 434 5.43 7.80 -36.23
CA THR A 434 5.76 6.38 -36.39
C THR A 434 5.14 5.80 -37.64
N ALA A 435 3.85 6.06 -37.86
CA ALA A 435 3.14 5.61 -39.06
C ALA A 435 3.76 6.22 -40.33
N LEU A 436 4.14 7.51 -40.27
CA LEU A 436 4.90 8.16 -41.34
C LEU A 436 6.24 7.45 -41.60
N ALA A 437 7.01 7.18 -40.55
CA ALA A 437 8.32 6.54 -40.68
C ALA A 437 8.21 5.12 -41.28
N GLU A 438 7.24 4.32 -40.83
CA GLU A 438 6.99 2.97 -41.36
C GLU A 438 6.58 2.98 -42.83
N ALA A 439 5.69 3.89 -43.23
CA ALA A 439 5.22 4.00 -44.61
C ALA A 439 6.34 4.29 -45.62
N TYR A 440 7.35 5.05 -45.19
CA TYR A 440 8.51 5.39 -46.02
C TYR A 440 9.75 4.52 -45.72
N GLY A 441 9.62 3.47 -44.90
CA GLY A 441 10.72 2.55 -44.60
C GLY A 441 11.89 3.18 -43.84
N ILE A 442 11.65 4.26 -43.10
CA ILE A 442 12.65 5.00 -42.32
C ILE A 442 12.56 4.55 -40.86
N ALA A 443 13.70 4.33 -40.21
CA ALA A 443 13.72 4.03 -38.78
C ALA A 443 13.10 5.19 -37.98
N THR A 444 12.19 4.89 -37.05
CA THR A 444 11.43 5.88 -36.26
C THR A 444 12.33 6.87 -35.51
N SER A 445 13.48 6.40 -35.02
CA SER A 445 14.49 7.23 -34.37
C SER A 445 15.14 8.23 -35.32
N THR A 446 15.34 7.85 -36.59
CA THR A 446 15.89 8.72 -37.63
C THR A 446 14.86 9.78 -38.03
N MET A 447 13.60 9.40 -38.19
CA MET A 447 12.51 10.34 -38.50
C MET A 447 12.37 11.39 -37.37
N ARG A 448 12.34 10.96 -36.10
CA ARG A 448 12.31 11.88 -34.96
C ARG A 448 13.53 12.80 -34.90
N PHE A 449 14.73 12.27 -35.15
CA PHE A 449 15.95 13.07 -35.18
C PHE A 449 15.90 14.17 -36.25
N ARG A 450 15.36 13.87 -37.44
CA ARG A 450 15.21 14.85 -38.53
C ARG A 450 14.26 15.98 -38.14
N LEU A 451 13.11 15.64 -37.57
CA LEU A 451 12.14 16.62 -37.07
C LEU A 451 12.70 17.47 -35.91
N ASP A 452 13.45 16.86 -34.98
CA ASP A 452 14.13 17.56 -33.88
C ASP A 452 15.22 18.53 -34.37
N LYS A 453 15.81 18.24 -35.53
CA LYS A 453 16.74 19.15 -36.22
C LYS A 453 16.05 20.26 -37.00
N GLY A 454 14.72 20.38 -36.88
CA GLY A 454 13.93 21.43 -37.52
C GLY A 454 13.59 21.17 -38.98
N MET A 455 13.82 19.97 -39.50
CA MET A 455 13.35 19.61 -40.85
C MET A 455 11.83 19.48 -40.86
N THR A 456 11.22 19.87 -41.97
CA THR A 456 9.79 19.61 -42.17
C THR A 456 9.54 18.11 -42.39
N PRO A 457 8.32 17.60 -42.11
CA PRO A 457 7.98 16.20 -42.39
C PRO A 457 8.23 15.77 -43.84
N ASP A 458 8.09 16.68 -44.80
CA ASP A 458 8.33 16.44 -46.22
C ASP A 458 9.82 16.25 -46.52
N GLU A 459 10.66 17.17 -46.04
CA GLU A 459 12.11 17.09 -46.17
C GLU A 459 12.67 15.86 -45.46
N ALA A 460 12.10 15.51 -44.30
CA ALA A 460 12.54 14.37 -43.51
C ALA A 460 12.29 13.03 -44.21
N VAL A 461 11.20 12.94 -45.00
CA VAL A 461 10.87 11.77 -45.82
C VAL A 461 11.76 11.70 -47.06
N ASP A 462 12.00 12.83 -47.73
CA ASP A 462 12.78 12.89 -48.98
C ASP A 462 14.23 12.43 -48.82
N LEU A 463 14.80 12.56 -47.61
CA LEU A 463 16.15 12.09 -47.29
C LEU A 463 16.28 10.55 -47.23
N GLY A 464 15.19 9.79 -47.33
CA GLY A 464 15.19 8.32 -47.40
C GLY A 464 15.80 7.61 -46.18
N PRO A 465 16.04 6.28 -46.23
CA PRO A 465 16.65 5.54 -45.13
C PRO A 465 18.13 5.92 -44.92
N LYS A 466 18.55 6.10 -43.66
CA LYS A 466 19.97 6.36 -43.35
C LYS A 466 20.81 5.12 -43.62
N GLY A 467 21.79 5.21 -44.51
CA GLY A 467 22.75 4.14 -44.77
C GLY A 467 23.52 3.70 -43.52
N LYS A 468 24.14 2.51 -43.56
CA LYS A 468 25.03 2.03 -42.48
C LYS A 468 26.09 3.11 -42.22
N THR A 469 26.27 3.50 -40.95
CA THR A 469 27.31 4.46 -40.57
C THR A 469 28.66 3.80 -40.85
N SER A 470 29.33 4.19 -41.93
CA SER A 470 30.70 3.75 -42.20
C SER A 470 31.60 4.29 -41.10
N SER A 471 32.49 3.44 -40.60
CA SER A 471 33.55 3.90 -39.71
C SER A 471 34.43 4.91 -40.45
N LYS A 472 34.56 6.11 -39.89
CA LYS A 472 35.44 7.13 -40.46
C LYS A 472 36.90 6.74 -40.18
N GLU A 473 37.70 6.66 -41.23
CA GLU A 473 39.14 6.50 -41.12
C GLU A 473 39.75 7.70 -40.38
N ILE A 474 40.74 7.41 -39.55
CA ILE A 474 41.41 8.43 -38.74
C ILE A 474 42.92 8.23 -38.79
N GLU A 475 43.65 9.33 -38.86
CA GLU A 475 45.09 9.33 -38.66
C GLU A 475 45.40 9.71 -37.21
N PHE A 476 46.23 8.91 -36.54
CA PHE A 476 46.66 9.17 -35.18
C PHE A 476 48.14 8.82 -35.01
N LYS A 477 48.95 9.80 -34.58
CA LYS A 477 50.42 9.67 -34.46
C LYS A 477 51.11 9.15 -35.75
N GLY A 478 50.65 9.60 -36.92
CA GLY A 478 51.24 9.23 -38.21
C GLY A 478 50.84 7.84 -38.74
N VAL A 479 49.88 7.16 -38.09
CA VAL A 479 49.34 5.88 -38.56
C VAL A 479 47.86 6.04 -38.89
N VAL A 480 47.45 5.55 -40.06
CA VAL A 480 46.06 5.55 -40.51
C VAL A 480 45.34 4.31 -39.98
N TYR A 481 44.22 4.51 -39.30
CA TYR A 481 43.37 3.45 -38.76
C TYR A 481 41.97 3.50 -39.36
N PRO A 482 41.33 2.33 -39.58
CA PRO A 482 39.99 2.25 -40.17
C PRO A 482 38.89 2.79 -39.24
N SER A 483 39.17 2.94 -37.95
CA SER A 483 38.26 3.57 -36.98
C SER A 483 38.98 4.01 -35.71
N ILE A 484 38.37 4.94 -34.96
CA ILE A 484 38.81 5.31 -33.60
C ILE A 484 38.90 4.09 -32.68
N ARG A 485 38.02 3.09 -32.87
CA ARG A 485 38.00 1.88 -32.05
C ARG A 485 39.20 0.98 -32.35
N ALA A 486 39.57 0.84 -33.61
CA ALA A 486 40.77 0.10 -34.03
C ALA A 486 42.03 0.76 -33.49
N ALA A 487 42.17 2.08 -33.67
CA ALA A 487 43.27 2.86 -33.12
C ALA A 487 43.37 2.73 -31.58
N ALA A 488 42.24 2.76 -30.89
CA ALA A 488 42.23 2.66 -29.43
C ALA A 488 42.58 1.27 -28.90
N SER A 489 42.25 0.21 -29.64
CA SER A 489 42.65 -1.16 -29.26
C SER A 489 44.16 -1.32 -29.34
N VAL A 490 44.75 -0.88 -30.45
CA VAL A 490 46.21 -0.91 -30.65
C VAL A 490 46.93 -0.05 -29.63
N LEU A 491 46.40 1.14 -29.32
CA LEU A 491 46.97 2.03 -28.31
C LEU A 491 46.86 1.46 -26.89
N ALA A 492 45.74 0.81 -26.57
CA ALA A 492 45.52 0.18 -25.27
C ALA A 492 46.49 -0.97 -25.01
N GLU A 493 46.74 -1.80 -26.02
CA GLU A 493 47.72 -2.89 -25.96
C GLU A 493 49.15 -2.35 -25.87
N ARG A 494 49.52 -1.39 -26.72
CA ARG A 494 50.89 -0.82 -26.73
C ARG A 494 51.24 -0.12 -25.42
N ASP A 495 50.34 0.71 -24.90
CA ASP A 495 50.61 1.59 -23.76
C ASP A 495 50.11 0.98 -22.43
N SER A 496 49.59 -0.25 -22.43
CA SER A 496 48.99 -0.92 -21.26
C SER A 496 47.93 -0.08 -20.54
N ILE A 497 47.11 0.65 -21.30
CA ILE A 497 46.03 1.51 -20.77
C ILE A 497 44.66 0.95 -21.12
N ALA A 498 43.65 1.27 -20.31
CA ALA A 498 42.27 0.90 -20.62
C ALA A 498 41.82 1.46 -21.98
N VAL A 499 41.09 0.64 -22.75
CA VAL A 499 40.60 0.99 -24.12
C VAL A 499 39.83 2.31 -24.14
N GLU A 500 39.05 2.62 -23.10
CA GLU A 500 38.32 3.89 -23.01
C GLU A 500 39.26 5.09 -22.80
N ARG A 501 40.37 4.91 -22.07
CA ARG A 501 41.41 5.95 -21.89
C ARG A 501 42.17 6.18 -23.20
N ALA A 502 42.49 5.11 -23.92
CA ALA A 502 43.04 5.19 -25.27
C ALA A 502 42.13 5.95 -26.24
N ARG A 503 40.82 5.64 -26.24
CA ARG A 503 39.82 6.38 -27.05
C ARG A 503 39.76 7.86 -26.68
N TYR A 504 39.83 8.19 -25.40
CA TYR A 504 39.80 9.57 -24.92
C TYR A 504 40.99 10.38 -25.45
N VAL A 505 42.20 9.81 -25.36
CA VAL A 505 43.44 10.44 -25.85
C VAL A 505 43.36 10.68 -27.35
N ILE A 506 42.91 9.69 -28.13
CA ILE A 506 42.75 9.81 -29.59
C ILE A 506 41.76 10.92 -29.94
N ARG A 507 40.59 10.97 -29.29
CA ARG A 507 39.57 12.01 -29.53
C ARG A 507 40.08 13.42 -29.19
N ARG A 508 40.81 13.58 -28.09
CA ARG A 508 41.41 14.85 -27.66
C ARG A 508 42.48 15.34 -28.63
N SER A 509 43.35 14.43 -29.10
CA SER A 509 44.38 14.73 -30.09
C SER A 509 43.80 15.17 -31.42
N ILE A 510 42.75 14.49 -31.92
CA ILE A 510 42.05 14.89 -33.16
C ILE A 510 41.38 16.26 -33.00
N GLN A 511 40.94 16.61 -31.79
CA GLN A 511 40.35 17.92 -31.47
C GLN A 511 41.39 19.01 -31.15
N GLY A 512 42.70 18.74 -31.29
CA GLY A 512 43.76 19.71 -31.01
C GLY A 512 43.89 20.09 -29.53
N LYS A 513 43.31 19.31 -28.62
CA LYS A 513 43.31 19.59 -27.17
C LYS A 513 44.27 18.66 -26.45
N GLN A 514 45.17 19.22 -25.66
CA GLN A 514 46.04 18.46 -24.76
C GLN A 514 45.18 17.56 -23.83
N PRO A 515 45.52 16.27 -23.64
CA PRO A 515 44.84 15.40 -22.70
C PRO A 515 45.01 15.96 -21.28
N ARG A 516 43.92 16.10 -20.52
CA ARG A 516 44.02 16.45 -19.09
C ARG A 516 44.47 15.19 -18.35
N HIS A 517 45.68 15.22 -17.79
CA HIS A 517 46.14 14.24 -16.81
C HIS A 517 45.37 14.39 -15.49
N PRO A 518 45.07 13.30 -14.78
CA PRO A 518 45.59 13.10 -13.44
C PRO A 518 47.03 12.62 -13.51
#